data_AF-A0A218VVS2-F1
#
_entry.id   AF-A0A218VVS2-F1
#
_cell.length_a   1.000
_cell.length_b   1.000
_cell.length_c   1.000
_cell.angle_alpha   90.00
_cell.angle_beta   90.00
_cell.angle_gamma   90.00
#
_symmetry.space_group_name_H-M   'P 1'
#
loop_
_entity.id
_entity.type
_entity.pdbx_description
1 polymer ?
#
loop_
_entity_poly.entity_id
_entity_poly.type
_entity_poly.pdbx_seq_one_letter_code
_entity_poly.pdbx_strand_id
1 'polypeptide(L)'
;MRGLNLKRNPRQWRLWDLLSAALLAFVLAFFFVLVAYSPLGSSRSSSSASRRQAVIVAVRDRSSVIAAVESGKLAPRHIEICPADYVDYMPCEDPKRSSQLSREMNYYRERHCPRPEETPLCLIPPPKGYKIPILWPDSLNKIWHSNMPHNKIADRKGHQGWMKVEGPYFIFPGGGTMFPDGAGHYIGKLKKHVPLAGGVIRTALDMGCGVASFGGSLLAEGILTMSFAPRDSHKSQIQFALERGIPAFVAMLGTRRLPFPAFAFDFVHCSRCLIPFTAYNATYFIEVDRLLRPGGYLIISGPPVKWAKQEKEWADLQAVAKSLCYELVVVDGNTAIWKKRTGDSCHENGPKLCDESEDPNVAWYYKMKRCVSRTTYVKGAYAVGDIPKWPERLTKAPDRAAVVQDGIDVFETDRERWARRVAYYKNSLKLKLGTAAIRNVMDVNAFFGGFAAALSADPVWVMNIVPSHMPSTLSVIYDRGLIGVYHDWCEPFSTYPRTYDFIHVDGIESLVKDQGLRKTRCNLVDLMVEMDRILRPKVSCSDVMGVDMVVVDGMNLDPTEMNGRREWTGSESIILLSSSISVRGLHRLNVSCASQTQSYGSTGPRRGGSSHVKAPPRSAHGPHLSLSEPTMPHSG
;
A
#
# COMPACT_ATOMS: atom_id res chain seq x y z
N MET A 1 16.56 -71.17 -23.39
CA MET A 1 17.18 -72.20 -22.54
C MET A 1 18.66 -71.90 -22.36
N ARG A 2 19.07 -71.63 -21.11
CA ARG A 2 20.37 -71.89 -20.46
C ARG A 2 20.47 -70.92 -19.29
N GLY A 3 20.11 -71.40 -18.10
CA GLY A 3 20.25 -70.68 -16.85
C GLY A 3 21.72 -70.61 -16.43
N LEU A 4 22.12 -69.47 -15.86
CA LEU A 4 23.37 -69.32 -15.13
C LEU A 4 23.04 -68.97 -13.68
N ASN A 5 23.30 -69.95 -12.83
CA ASN A 5 23.29 -69.88 -11.37
C ASN A 5 24.29 -68.82 -10.88
N LEU A 6 23.80 -67.74 -10.27
CA LEU A 6 24.63 -66.83 -9.46
C LEU A 6 24.55 -67.28 -8.00
N LYS A 7 25.59 -68.00 -7.57
CA LYS A 7 25.87 -68.33 -6.17
C LYS A 7 25.95 -67.03 -5.34
N ARG A 8 25.10 -66.90 -4.33
CA ARG A 8 25.19 -65.87 -3.29
C ARG A 8 26.34 -66.22 -2.35
N ASN A 9 27.47 -65.52 -2.46
CA ASN A 9 28.51 -65.55 -1.43
C ASN A 9 28.08 -64.64 -0.26
N PRO A 10 28.14 -65.09 0.99
CA PRO A 10 27.91 -64.22 2.14
C PRO A 10 29.08 -63.23 2.24
N ARG A 11 28.79 -61.94 2.12
CA ARG A 11 29.76 -60.86 2.28
C ARG A 11 30.25 -60.89 3.74
N GLN A 12 31.51 -61.29 3.96
CA GLN A 12 32.19 -61.10 5.24
C GLN A 12 32.37 -59.59 5.46
N TRP A 13 31.68 -59.07 6.46
CA TRP A 13 31.77 -57.67 6.87
C TRP A 13 33.20 -57.40 7.37
N ARG A 14 33.90 -56.48 6.73
CA ARG A 14 35.22 -56.04 7.20
C ARG A 14 35.03 -55.14 8.42
N LEU A 15 36.05 -55.03 9.26
CA LEU A 15 36.05 -54.15 10.44
C LEU A 15 35.59 -52.72 10.09
N TRP A 16 35.96 -52.24 8.90
CA TRP A 16 35.54 -50.94 8.37
C TRP A 16 34.06 -50.83 8.00
N ASP A 17 33.41 -51.94 7.59
CA ASP A 17 31.97 -51.96 7.33
C ASP A 17 31.18 -51.89 8.64
N LEU A 18 31.69 -52.53 9.70
CA LEU A 18 31.12 -52.46 11.05
C LEU A 18 31.32 -51.07 11.67
N LEU A 19 32.49 -50.46 11.50
CA LEU A 19 32.75 -49.08 11.93
C LEU A 19 31.88 -48.07 11.18
N SER A 20 31.69 -48.26 9.87
CA SER A 20 30.82 -47.41 9.06
C SER A 20 29.35 -47.56 9.46
N ALA A 21 28.89 -48.79 9.70
CA ALA A 21 27.54 -49.06 10.20
C ALA A 21 27.31 -48.47 11.60
N ALA A 22 28.31 -48.57 12.49
CA ALA A 22 28.25 -48.00 13.83
C ALA A 22 28.21 -46.46 13.80
N LEU A 23 28.99 -45.82 12.93
CA LEU A 23 28.94 -44.37 12.73
C LEU A 23 27.57 -43.94 12.18
N LEU A 24 27.02 -44.68 11.21
CA LEU A 24 25.72 -44.38 10.63
C LEU A 24 24.59 -44.55 11.66
N ALA A 25 24.66 -45.59 12.48
CA ALA A 25 23.74 -45.81 13.59
C ALA A 25 23.86 -44.72 14.65
N PHE A 26 25.07 -44.25 14.96
CA PHE A 26 25.29 -43.14 15.89
C PHE A 26 24.73 -41.82 15.34
N VAL A 27 24.94 -41.52 14.05
CA VAL A 27 24.37 -40.34 13.40
C VAL A 27 22.84 -40.41 13.40
N LEU A 28 22.26 -41.57 13.07
CA LEU A 28 20.80 -41.76 13.10
C LEU A 28 20.24 -41.65 14.53
N ALA A 29 20.92 -42.21 15.52
CA ALA A 29 20.53 -42.07 16.93
C ALA A 29 20.66 -40.62 17.42
N PHE A 30 21.70 -39.90 16.99
CA PHE A 30 21.89 -38.47 17.30
C PHE A 30 20.78 -37.62 16.67
N PHE A 31 20.40 -37.88 15.42
CA PHE A 31 19.25 -37.23 14.79
C PHE A 31 17.92 -37.62 15.45
N PHE A 32 17.76 -38.87 15.88
CA PHE A 32 16.57 -39.32 16.58
C PHE A 32 16.44 -38.67 17.96
N VAL A 33 17.54 -38.53 18.71
CA VAL A 33 17.58 -37.80 19.98
C VAL A 33 17.36 -36.30 19.76
N LEU A 34 17.92 -35.70 18.69
CA LEU A 34 17.60 -34.32 18.32
C LEU A 34 16.12 -34.14 17.97
N VAL A 35 15.48 -35.08 17.28
CA VAL A 35 14.05 -34.99 16.96
C VAL A 35 13.16 -35.27 18.17
N ALA A 36 13.57 -36.19 19.06
CA ALA A 36 12.83 -36.57 20.25
C ALA A 36 12.98 -35.59 21.42
N TYR A 37 14.11 -34.86 21.49
CA TYR A 37 14.46 -33.99 22.63
C TYR A 37 14.75 -32.52 22.26
N SER A 38 14.65 -32.12 20.98
CA SER A 38 14.58 -30.68 20.67
C SER A 38 13.22 -30.14 21.13
N PRO A 39 13.15 -29.05 21.91
CA PRO A 39 11.90 -28.35 22.20
C PRO A 39 11.39 -27.53 20.99
N LEU A 40 11.59 -28.03 19.77
CA LEU A 40 11.03 -27.48 18.52
C LEU A 40 9.87 -28.36 18.04
N GLY A 41 8.86 -28.54 18.90
CA GLY A 41 7.72 -29.41 18.60
C GLY A 41 6.40 -29.05 19.25
N SER A 42 6.32 -28.00 20.07
CA SER A 42 5.11 -27.62 20.82
C SER A 42 4.57 -26.24 20.43
N SER A 43 4.51 -25.91 19.13
CA SER A 43 3.79 -24.70 18.68
C SER A 43 3.22 -24.70 17.24
N ARG A 44 3.16 -25.84 16.53
CA ARG A 44 2.68 -25.87 15.13
C ARG A 44 1.50 -26.78 14.78
N SER A 45 0.95 -27.54 15.72
CA SER A 45 -0.29 -28.30 15.53
C SER A 45 -1.50 -27.66 16.22
N SER A 46 -1.32 -26.96 17.34
CA SER A 46 -2.40 -26.26 18.05
C SER A 46 -2.86 -24.98 17.34
N SER A 47 -1.95 -24.25 16.67
CA SER A 47 -2.28 -23.01 15.96
C SER A 47 -3.04 -23.23 14.64
N SER A 48 -2.80 -24.34 13.95
CA SER A 48 -3.53 -24.69 12.72
C SER A 48 -4.91 -25.27 13.04
N ALA A 49 -5.04 -26.10 14.08
CA ALA A 49 -6.33 -26.59 14.57
C ALA A 49 -7.18 -25.46 15.18
N SER A 50 -6.59 -24.59 16.00
CA SER A 50 -7.26 -23.42 16.58
C SER A 50 -7.65 -22.39 15.51
N ARG A 51 -6.81 -22.15 14.49
CA ARG A 51 -7.15 -21.28 13.36
C ARG A 51 -8.22 -21.91 12.44
N ARG A 52 -8.22 -23.23 12.23
CA ARG A 52 -9.30 -23.93 11.52
C ARG A 52 -10.62 -23.86 12.28
N GLN A 53 -10.60 -24.06 13.60
CA GLN A 53 -11.79 -23.90 14.45
C GLN A 53 -12.29 -22.45 14.47
N ALA A 54 -11.38 -21.47 14.54
CA ALA A 54 -11.70 -20.05 14.44
C ALA A 54 -12.28 -19.67 13.06
N VAL A 55 -11.77 -20.23 11.96
CA VAL A 55 -12.32 -20.05 10.62
C VAL A 55 -13.73 -20.65 10.51
N ILE A 56 -13.97 -21.85 11.05
CA ILE A 56 -15.30 -22.49 11.03
C ILE A 56 -16.32 -21.70 11.87
N VAL A 57 -15.91 -21.16 13.02
CA VAL A 57 -16.75 -20.30 13.87
C VAL A 57 -17.00 -18.95 13.19
N ALA A 58 -15.98 -18.34 12.58
CA ALA A 58 -16.10 -17.07 11.84
C ALA A 58 -16.99 -17.18 10.60
N VAL A 59 -16.99 -18.32 9.89
CA VAL A 59 -17.88 -18.56 8.73
C VAL A 59 -19.35 -18.62 9.14
N ARG A 60 -19.69 -19.23 10.29
CA ARG A 60 -21.07 -19.23 10.83
C ARG A 60 -21.49 -17.85 11.35
N ASP A 61 -20.56 -17.07 11.87
CA ASP A 61 -20.82 -15.73 12.38
C ASP A 61 -20.99 -14.70 11.24
N ARG A 62 -20.16 -14.77 10.20
CA ARG A 62 -20.14 -13.86 9.04
C ARG A 62 -21.49 -13.70 8.36
N SER A 63 -22.14 -14.80 7.95
CA SER A 63 -23.44 -14.74 7.27
C SER A 63 -24.53 -14.16 8.18
N SER A 64 -24.42 -14.40 9.50
CA SER A 64 -25.36 -13.85 10.47
C SER A 64 -25.15 -12.35 10.69
N VAL A 65 -23.90 -11.88 10.72
CA VAL A 65 -23.54 -10.45 10.82
C VAL A 65 -23.99 -9.71 9.57
N ILE A 66 -23.71 -10.25 8.39
CA ILE A 66 -24.16 -9.68 7.12
C ILE A 66 -25.69 -9.58 7.08
N ALA A 67 -26.41 -10.66 7.36
CA ALA A 67 -27.87 -10.65 7.35
C ALA A 67 -28.47 -9.69 8.39
N ALA A 68 -27.84 -9.53 9.55
CA ALA A 68 -28.25 -8.56 10.56
C ALA A 68 -28.06 -7.11 10.09
N VAL A 69 -26.93 -6.80 9.45
CA VAL A 69 -26.66 -5.48 8.85
C VAL A 69 -27.65 -5.18 7.72
N GLU A 70 -27.85 -6.13 6.81
CA GLU A 70 -28.74 -5.96 5.64
C GLU A 70 -30.22 -5.86 6.02
N SER A 71 -30.67 -6.52 7.09
CA SER A 71 -32.06 -6.46 7.54
C SER A 71 -32.40 -5.22 8.36
N GLY A 72 -31.45 -4.32 8.60
CA GLY A 72 -31.62 -3.13 9.45
C GLY A 72 -31.91 -3.47 10.92
N LYS A 73 -31.87 -4.75 11.30
CA LYS A 73 -32.07 -5.25 12.65
C LYS A 73 -30.75 -5.14 13.40
N LEU A 74 -30.39 -3.91 13.80
CA LEU A 74 -29.29 -3.62 14.71
C LEU A 74 -29.58 -4.21 16.10
N ALA A 75 -29.39 -5.52 16.27
CA ALA A 75 -28.88 -6.02 17.54
C ALA A 75 -27.37 -5.74 17.53
N PRO A 76 -26.77 -5.19 18.60
CA PRO A 76 -25.37 -4.83 18.65
C PRO A 76 -24.51 -6.09 18.74
N ARG A 77 -24.36 -6.83 17.64
CA ARG A 77 -23.22 -7.72 17.47
C ARG A 77 -22.09 -6.87 16.93
N HIS A 78 -21.19 -6.50 17.83
CA HIS A 78 -19.97 -5.79 17.49
C HIS A 78 -19.11 -6.69 16.59
N ILE A 79 -18.60 -6.15 15.47
CA ILE A 79 -17.53 -6.84 14.75
C ILE A 79 -16.34 -6.92 15.71
N GLU A 80 -15.92 -8.14 16.02
CA GLU A 80 -14.86 -8.37 17.01
C GLU A 80 -13.50 -7.86 16.52
N ILE A 81 -12.59 -7.59 17.45
CA ILE A 81 -11.20 -7.26 17.13
C ILE A 81 -10.45 -8.57 16.84
N CYS A 82 -9.68 -8.60 15.75
CA CYS A 82 -8.85 -9.75 15.43
C CYS A 82 -7.76 -9.98 16.50
N PRO A 83 -7.23 -11.21 16.62
CA PRO A 83 -6.08 -11.47 17.49
C PRO A 83 -4.88 -10.55 17.21
N ALA A 84 -4.08 -10.24 18.23
CA ALA A 84 -2.97 -9.28 18.14
C ALA A 84 -1.91 -9.63 17.07
N ASP A 85 -1.77 -10.90 16.68
CA ASP A 85 -0.85 -11.33 15.61
C ASP A 85 -1.33 -10.94 14.20
N TYR A 86 -2.53 -10.37 14.05
CA TYR A 86 -3.07 -9.85 12.79
C TYR A 86 -2.64 -8.41 12.47
N VAL A 87 -1.81 -7.78 13.30
CA VAL A 87 -1.38 -6.37 13.15
C VAL A 87 -0.79 -6.02 11.77
N ASP A 88 -0.16 -6.98 11.09
CA ASP A 88 0.40 -6.82 9.73
C ASP A 88 -0.33 -7.70 8.69
N TYR A 89 -1.60 -8.01 8.94
CA TYR A 89 -2.41 -8.84 8.07
C TYR A 89 -2.70 -8.13 6.74
N MET A 90 -2.24 -8.75 5.66
CA MET A 90 -2.48 -8.35 4.28
C MET A 90 -2.98 -9.60 3.55
N PRO A 91 -4.31 -9.76 3.37
CA PRO A 91 -4.89 -11.02 2.93
C PRO A 91 -4.31 -11.52 1.60
N CYS A 92 -4.16 -10.62 0.62
CA CYS A 92 -3.66 -10.95 -0.70
C CYS A 92 -2.13 -11.14 -0.77
N GLU A 93 -1.41 -10.78 0.30
CA GLU A 93 0.05 -10.87 0.40
C GLU A 93 0.46 -11.86 1.51
N ASP A 94 -0.32 -12.94 1.68
CA ASP A 94 -0.10 -13.95 2.73
C ASP A 94 1.08 -14.86 2.37
N PRO A 95 2.18 -14.86 3.16
CA PRO A 95 3.33 -15.74 2.92
C PRO A 95 2.98 -17.23 2.96
N LYS A 96 1.97 -17.65 3.73
CA LYS A 96 1.57 -19.06 3.83
C LYS A 96 0.98 -19.55 2.52
N ARG A 97 0.06 -18.78 1.93
CA ARG A 97 -0.50 -19.04 0.60
C ARG A 97 0.58 -18.95 -0.48
N SER A 98 1.35 -17.86 -0.45
CA SER A 98 2.43 -17.60 -1.40
C SER A 98 3.45 -18.74 -1.46
N SER A 99 3.83 -19.33 -0.32
CA SER A 99 4.83 -20.40 -0.25
C SER A 99 4.48 -21.68 -1.04
N GLN A 100 3.21 -21.87 -1.40
CA GLN A 100 2.70 -23.05 -2.11
C GLN A 100 2.62 -22.84 -3.62
N LEU A 101 2.92 -21.65 -4.11
CA LEU A 101 2.76 -21.25 -5.50
C LEU A 101 4.06 -21.36 -6.28
N SER A 102 3.92 -21.36 -7.61
CA SER A 102 5.06 -21.45 -8.53
C SER A 102 6.07 -20.31 -8.32
N ARG A 103 7.36 -20.67 -8.32
CA ARG A 103 8.47 -19.70 -8.30
C ARG A 103 8.76 -19.10 -9.67
N GLU A 104 8.23 -19.70 -10.72
CA GLU A 104 8.39 -19.21 -12.09
C GLU A 104 7.84 -17.79 -12.22
N MET A 105 8.61 -16.91 -12.87
CA MET A 105 8.25 -15.51 -13.08
C MET A 105 7.74 -14.81 -11.80
N ASN A 106 8.28 -15.16 -10.64
CA ASN A 106 7.86 -14.61 -9.35
C ASN A 106 6.34 -14.69 -9.07
N TYR A 107 5.62 -15.64 -9.68
CA TYR A 107 4.18 -15.79 -9.50
C TYR A 107 3.79 -15.87 -8.02
N TYR A 108 4.56 -16.60 -7.21
CA TYR A 108 4.36 -16.69 -5.76
C TYR A 108 4.46 -15.38 -4.98
N ARG A 109 5.05 -14.32 -5.54
CA ARG A 109 5.16 -13.00 -4.92
C ARG A 109 4.11 -12.01 -5.42
N GLU A 110 3.30 -12.40 -6.39
CA GLU A 110 2.14 -11.60 -6.79
C GLU A 110 1.05 -11.66 -5.73
N ARG A 111 0.08 -10.76 -5.84
CA ARG A 111 -1.10 -10.79 -4.99
C ARG A 111 -1.96 -12.02 -5.31
N HIS A 112 -2.33 -12.75 -4.26
CA HIS A 112 -3.21 -13.93 -4.29
C HIS A 112 -4.24 -13.81 -3.18
N CYS A 113 -5.40 -13.25 -3.52
CA CYS A 113 -6.44 -12.98 -2.53
C CYS A 113 -7.17 -14.26 -2.10
N PRO A 114 -7.35 -14.48 -0.78
CA PRO A 114 -8.26 -15.50 -0.27
C PRO A 114 -9.70 -15.17 -0.65
N ARG A 115 -10.55 -16.19 -0.67
CA ARG A 115 -11.99 -15.96 -0.80
C ARG A 115 -12.54 -15.28 0.47
N PRO A 116 -13.65 -14.54 0.38
CA PRO A 116 -14.29 -13.91 1.55
C PRO A 116 -14.53 -14.88 2.71
N GLU A 117 -14.90 -16.13 2.43
CA GLU A 117 -15.16 -17.18 3.45
C GLU A 117 -13.88 -17.68 4.13
N GLU A 118 -12.73 -17.45 3.52
CA GLU A 118 -11.41 -17.80 4.07
C GLU A 118 -10.79 -16.66 4.88
N THR A 119 -11.42 -15.48 4.87
CA THR A 119 -10.99 -14.30 5.62
C THR A 119 -11.80 -14.14 6.90
N PRO A 120 -11.17 -13.79 8.03
CA PRO A 120 -11.92 -13.49 9.24
C PRO A 120 -12.65 -12.15 9.08
N LEU A 121 -13.90 -12.10 9.54
CA LEU A 121 -14.67 -10.85 9.64
C LEU A 121 -14.39 -10.21 11.01
N CYS A 122 -13.30 -9.47 11.13
CA CYS A 122 -12.90 -8.80 12.37
C CYS A 122 -12.09 -7.52 12.07
N LEU A 123 -12.02 -6.61 13.05
CA LEU A 123 -11.27 -5.36 12.97
C LEU A 123 -9.80 -5.57 13.34
N ILE A 124 -8.87 -5.15 12.49
CA ILE A 124 -7.44 -5.46 12.66
C ILE A 124 -6.80 -4.60 13.75
N PRO A 125 -6.29 -5.14 14.87
CA PRO A 125 -5.77 -4.32 15.96
C PRO A 125 -4.56 -3.47 15.53
N PRO A 126 -4.31 -2.32 16.18
CA PRO A 126 -3.09 -1.57 15.94
C PRO A 126 -1.91 -2.26 16.66
N PRO A 127 -0.66 -1.91 16.31
CA PRO A 127 0.51 -2.36 17.07
C PRO A 127 0.42 -2.03 18.55
N LYS A 128 0.99 -2.89 19.40
CA LYS A 128 1.08 -2.63 20.84
C LYS A 128 1.88 -1.35 21.08
N GLY A 129 1.28 -0.38 21.76
CA GLY A 129 1.91 0.92 22.00
C GLY A 129 1.88 1.85 20.78
N TYR A 130 0.96 1.63 19.83
CA TYR A 130 0.72 2.52 18.71
C TYR A 130 0.53 3.97 19.18
N LYS A 131 1.11 4.89 18.42
CA LYS A 131 1.04 6.34 18.63
C LYS A 131 0.48 7.00 17.38
N ILE A 132 -0.13 8.17 17.57
CA ILE A 132 -0.49 9.03 16.44
C ILE A 132 0.78 9.28 15.62
N PRO A 133 0.74 9.08 14.30
CA PRO A 133 1.89 9.30 13.42
C PRO A 133 2.47 10.70 13.59
N ILE A 134 3.78 10.81 13.37
CA ILE A 134 4.46 12.10 13.40
C ILE A 134 3.89 12.98 12.28
N LEU A 135 3.63 14.25 12.58
CA LEU A 135 3.02 15.17 11.63
C LEU A 135 3.96 15.44 10.44
N TRP A 136 3.39 15.73 9.27
CA TRP A 136 4.16 16.15 8.11
C TRP A 136 4.71 17.58 8.32
N PRO A 137 5.93 17.94 7.87
CA PRO A 137 6.89 17.16 7.08
C PRO A 137 7.86 16.30 7.92
N ASP A 138 7.80 16.39 9.24
CA ASP A 138 8.71 15.69 10.14
C ASP A 138 8.69 14.15 9.94
N SER A 139 7.51 13.59 9.61
CA SER A 139 7.37 12.16 9.32
C SER A 139 8.26 11.66 8.18
N LEU A 140 8.66 12.54 7.25
CA LEU A 140 9.55 12.15 6.15
C LEU A 140 10.88 11.56 6.65
N ASN A 141 11.38 12.08 7.77
CA ASN A 141 12.71 11.77 8.30
C ASN A 141 12.68 10.99 9.62
N LYS A 142 11.54 10.94 10.32
CA LYS A 142 11.41 10.21 11.58
C LYS A 142 10.01 9.60 11.74
N ILE A 143 9.92 8.41 12.31
CA ILE A 143 8.65 7.78 12.69
C ILE A 143 8.76 7.14 14.08
N TRP A 144 7.63 6.83 14.70
CA TRP A 144 7.60 6.07 15.94
C TRP A 144 8.03 4.63 15.73
N HIS A 145 8.97 4.16 16.56
CA HIS A 145 9.36 2.75 16.58
C HIS A 145 8.18 1.83 16.91
N SER A 146 7.32 2.24 17.85
CA SER A 146 6.17 1.43 18.30
C SER A 146 5.05 1.28 17.27
N ASN A 147 5.06 2.06 16.18
CA ASN A 147 4.10 1.92 15.08
C ASN A 147 4.50 0.80 14.11
N MET A 148 5.72 0.27 14.23
CA MET A 148 6.22 -0.79 13.37
C MET A 148 6.20 -2.14 14.11
N PRO A 149 5.47 -3.15 13.62
CA PRO A 149 5.37 -4.45 14.29
C PRO A 149 6.65 -5.30 14.17
N HIS A 150 7.58 -4.95 13.27
CA HIS A 150 8.79 -5.73 13.01
C HIS A 150 10.05 -4.84 12.92
N ASN A 151 11.12 -5.24 13.63
CA ASN A 151 12.40 -4.53 13.65
C ASN A 151 13.44 -5.07 12.64
N LYS A 152 13.15 -6.18 11.97
CA LYS A 152 14.12 -6.96 11.21
C LYS A 152 14.89 -6.17 10.13
N ILE A 153 14.28 -5.14 9.53
CA ILE A 153 14.97 -4.26 8.57
C ILE A 153 16.01 -3.41 9.29
N ALA A 154 15.64 -2.78 10.41
CA ALA A 154 16.55 -1.97 11.20
C ALA A 154 17.77 -2.79 11.64
N ASP A 155 17.53 -4.00 12.16
CA ASP A 155 18.59 -4.90 12.62
C ASP A 155 19.55 -5.32 11.50
N ARG A 156 19.04 -5.60 10.30
CA ARG A 156 19.83 -6.13 9.17
C ARG A 156 20.43 -5.07 8.27
N LYS A 157 19.81 -3.90 8.15
CA LYS A 157 20.11 -2.87 7.14
C LYS A 157 20.43 -1.51 7.73
N GLY A 158 20.37 -1.34 9.06
CA GLY A 158 20.71 -0.07 9.71
C GLY A 158 22.11 0.44 9.40
N HIS A 159 23.09 -0.46 9.26
CA HIS A 159 24.48 -0.12 8.89
C HIS A 159 24.63 0.47 7.47
N GLN A 160 23.62 0.33 6.60
CA GLN A 160 23.67 0.83 5.22
C GLN A 160 23.13 2.26 5.08
N GLY A 161 22.87 2.95 6.21
CA GLY A 161 22.32 4.30 6.22
C GLY A 161 20.85 4.38 5.80
N TRP A 162 20.13 3.25 5.75
CA TRP A 162 18.69 3.25 5.40
C TRP A 162 17.85 3.83 6.53
N MET A 163 18.17 3.46 7.77
CA MET A 163 17.52 3.93 8.98
C MET A 163 18.41 3.73 10.21
N LYS A 164 18.15 4.49 11.27
CA LYS A 164 18.79 4.35 12.59
C LYS A 164 17.71 4.33 13.67
N VAL A 165 17.97 3.64 14.77
CA VAL A 165 17.12 3.69 15.96
C VAL A 165 17.69 4.74 16.89
N GLU A 166 16.91 5.76 17.24
CA GLU A 166 17.30 6.81 18.17
C GLU A 166 16.17 7.06 19.17
N GLY A 167 16.38 6.63 20.41
CA GLY A 167 15.33 6.66 21.44
C GLY A 167 14.06 5.92 20.99
N PRO A 168 12.88 6.56 21.02
CA PRO A 168 11.62 5.93 20.60
C PRO A 168 11.37 6.03 19.08
N TYR A 169 12.34 6.45 18.28
CA TYR A 169 12.18 6.75 16.86
C TYR A 169 13.02 5.85 15.95
N PHE A 170 12.49 5.61 14.76
CA PHE A 170 13.33 5.32 13.60
C PHE A 170 13.61 6.62 12.86
N ILE A 171 14.88 6.88 12.55
CA ILE A 171 15.37 8.04 11.81
C ILE A 171 15.83 7.58 10.42
N PHE A 172 15.48 8.32 9.37
CA PHE A 172 15.78 8.01 7.97
C PHE A 172 16.72 9.06 7.39
N PRO A 173 18.05 8.86 7.42
CA PRO A 173 19.01 9.83 6.89
C PRO A 173 19.03 9.88 5.35
N GLY A 174 18.15 9.14 4.67
CA GLY A 174 18.02 9.16 3.21
C GLY A 174 19.03 8.30 2.46
N GLY A 175 19.89 7.56 3.16
CA GLY A 175 20.90 6.69 2.58
C GLY A 175 20.31 5.44 1.90
N GLY A 176 21.14 4.82 1.06
CA GLY A 176 20.80 3.61 0.32
C GLY A 176 22.04 2.89 -0.17
N THR A 177 21.91 1.63 -0.57
CA THR A 177 23.06 0.85 -1.07
C THR A 177 23.68 1.48 -2.34
N MET A 178 22.88 2.14 -3.17
CA MET A 178 23.34 2.84 -4.39
C MET A 178 23.60 4.34 -4.19
N PHE A 179 23.24 4.88 -3.04
CA PHE A 179 23.41 6.29 -2.71
C PHE A 179 23.84 6.40 -1.23
N PRO A 180 25.09 5.99 -0.91
CA PRO A 180 25.59 5.97 0.47
C PRO A 180 25.64 7.37 1.08
N ASP A 181 25.88 8.40 0.26
CA ASP A 181 25.88 9.81 0.65
C ASP A 181 24.47 10.42 0.74
N GLY A 182 23.42 9.61 0.55
CA GLY A 182 22.02 10.04 0.59
C GLY A 182 21.38 10.24 -0.78
N ALA A 183 20.07 10.01 -0.84
CA ALA A 183 19.27 10.11 -2.05
C ALA A 183 19.29 11.52 -2.68
N GLY A 184 19.43 12.58 -1.88
CA GLY A 184 19.54 13.96 -2.40
C GLY A 184 20.76 14.17 -3.28
N HIS A 185 21.94 13.68 -2.88
CA HIS A 185 23.16 13.74 -3.70
C HIS A 185 23.00 12.96 -5.01
N TYR A 186 22.33 11.81 -4.96
CA TYR A 186 22.03 11.01 -6.13
C TYR A 186 21.09 11.74 -7.11
N ILE A 187 20.02 12.36 -6.61
CA ILE A 187 19.15 13.23 -7.43
C ILE A 187 19.95 14.37 -8.06
N GLY A 188 20.88 14.98 -7.32
CA GLY A 188 21.79 16.00 -7.85
C GLY A 188 22.63 15.52 -9.03
N LYS A 189 23.05 14.24 -9.06
CA LYS A 189 23.72 13.63 -10.22
C LYS A 189 22.76 13.44 -11.39
N LEU A 190 21.54 12.95 -11.13
CA LEU A 190 20.53 12.73 -12.17
C LEU A 190 20.11 14.02 -12.87
N LYS A 191 20.02 15.14 -12.14
CA LYS A 191 19.69 16.47 -12.66
C LYS A 191 20.60 16.96 -13.80
N LYS A 192 21.82 16.42 -13.91
CA LYS A 192 22.75 16.75 -15.00
C LYS A 192 22.32 16.19 -16.35
N HIS A 193 21.44 15.19 -16.35
CA HIS A 193 21.07 14.43 -17.55
C HIS A 193 19.55 14.33 -17.75
N VAL A 194 18.76 14.55 -16.70
CA VAL A 194 17.30 14.47 -16.72
C VAL A 194 16.71 15.79 -16.21
N PRO A 195 15.71 16.37 -16.89
CA PRO A 195 15.07 17.63 -16.49
C PRO A 195 14.13 17.41 -15.30
N LEU A 196 14.68 17.08 -14.13
CA LEU A 196 13.92 16.86 -12.89
C LEU A 196 13.37 18.18 -12.31
N ALA A 197 13.91 19.33 -12.74
CA ALA A 197 13.38 20.65 -12.39
C ALA A 197 12.49 21.21 -13.51
N GLY A 198 11.58 22.12 -13.14
CA GLY A 198 10.77 22.88 -14.11
C GLY A 198 9.50 22.17 -14.62
N GLY A 199 9.05 21.12 -13.93
CA GLY A 199 7.72 20.53 -14.12
C GLY A 199 7.51 19.69 -15.38
N VAL A 200 8.56 19.44 -16.17
CA VAL A 200 8.51 18.55 -17.34
C VAL A 200 8.30 17.10 -16.91
N ILE A 201 9.05 16.67 -15.89
CA ILE A 201 8.85 15.40 -15.20
C ILE A 201 7.97 15.67 -13.98
N ARG A 202 6.93 14.86 -13.79
CA ARG A 202 6.01 15.00 -12.66
C ARG A 202 5.64 13.66 -12.04
N THR A 203 5.43 12.61 -12.83
CA THR A 203 5.12 11.27 -12.30
C THR A 203 6.28 10.30 -12.50
N ALA A 204 6.64 9.59 -11.43
CA ALA A 204 7.74 8.64 -11.42
C ALA A 204 7.30 7.26 -10.89
N LEU A 205 7.90 6.19 -11.39
CA LEU A 205 7.76 4.83 -10.86
C LEU A 205 9.10 4.38 -10.28
N ASP A 206 9.13 3.99 -9.00
CA ASP A 206 10.33 3.50 -8.33
C ASP A 206 10.18 2.03 -7.94
N MET A 207 10.85 1.17 -8.71
CA MET A 207 10.75 -0.28 -8.63
C MET A 207 11.76 -0.84 -7.62
N GLY A 208 11.32 -1.65 -6.67
CA GLY A 208 12.19 -2.20 -5.63
C GLY A 208 12.70 -1.13 -4.66
N CYS A 209 11.83 -0.17 -4.32
CA CYS A 209 12.14 1.09 -3.64
C CYS A 209 12.74 1.00 -2.21
N GLY A 210 12.79 -0.19 -1.59
CA GLY A 210 13.20 -0.34 -0.19
C GLY A 210 12.29 0.46 0.75
N VAL A 211 12.83 1.46 1.45
CA VAL A 211 12.06 2.37 2.31
C VAL A 211 11.62 3.67 1.60
N ALA A 212 11.70 3.69 0.26
CA ALA A 212 11.30 4.77 -0.63
C ALA A 212 12.02 6.12 -0.42
N SER A 213 13.26 6.11 0.09
CA SER A 213 14.05 7.35 0.27
C SER A 213 14.28 8.12 -1.03
N PHE A 214 14.39 7.42 -2.16
CA PHE A 214 14.47 8.03 -3.49
C PHE A 214 13.19 8.81 -3.82
N GLY A 215 12.03 8.14 -3.76
CA GLY A 215 10.73 8.79 -3.99
C GLY A 215 10.43 9.93 -3.01
N GLY A 216 10.80 9.77 -1.73
CA GLY A 216 10.68 10.83 -0.72
C GLY A 216 11.54 12.06 -1.02
N SER A 217 12.74 11.87 -1.57
CA SER A 217 13.63 12.99 -1.93
C SER A 217 13.17 13.72 -3.20
N LEU A 218 12.48 13.03 -4.12
CA LEU A 218 11.90 13.63 -5.32
C LEU A 218 10.71 14.56 -5.03
N LEU A 219 10.11 14.49 -3.84
CA LEU A 219 9.05 15.42 -3.43
C LEU A 219 9.53 16.88 -3.43
N ALA A 220 10.81 17.12 -3.08
CA ALA A 220 11.40 18.46 -3.11
C ALA A 220 11.51 19.04 -4.53
N GLU A 221 11.50 18.18 -5.55
CA GLU A 221 11.49 18.55 -6.97
C GLU A 221 10.07 18.67 -7.54
N GLY A 222 9.04 18.51 -6.70
CA GLY A 222 7.66 18.48 -7.14
C GLY A 222 7.33 17.24 -7.99
N ILE A 223 8.04 16.12 -7.81
CA ILE A 223 7.80 14.87 -8.54
C ILE A 223 7.09 13.87 -7.61
N LEU A 224 5.89 13.43 -8.02
CA LEU A 224 5.17 12.36 -7.34
C LEU A 224 5.66 11.01 -7.82
N THR A 225 6.28 10.27 -6.92
CA THR A 225 6.82 8.94 -7.18
C THR A 225 5.91 7.88 -6.58
N MET A 226 5.41 6.97 -7.41
CA MET A 226 4.78 5.74 -6.94
C MET A 226 5.87 4.68 -6.71
N SER A 227 6.14 4.36 -5.45
CA SER A 227 7.14 3.37 -5.07
C SER A 227 6.50 2.00 -4.83
N PHE A 228 7.11 0.91 -5.31
CA PHE A 228 6.62 -0.43 -4.96
C PHE A 228 7.74 -1.43 -4.71
N ALA A 229 7.41 -2.44 -3.93
CA ALA A 229 8.23 -3.61 -3.67
C ALA A 229 7.32 -4.78 -3.23
N PRO A 230 7.72 -6.03 -3.45
CA PRO A 230 6.97 -7.17 -2.94
C PRO A 230 7.05 -7.23 -1.42
N ARG A 231 6.09 -7.92 -0.79
CA ARG A 231 6.24 -8.30 0.62
C ARG A 231 7.41 -9.25 0.75
N ASP A 232 8.50 -8.77 1.35
CA ASP A 232 9.73 -9.53 1.47
C ASP A 232 9.90 -10.18 2.85
N SER A 233 11.00 -10.90 3.04
CA SER A 233 11.32 -11.56 4.31
C SER A 233 11.59 -10.58 5.46
N HIS A 234 11.79 -9.30 5.17
CA HIS A 234 11.96 -8.25 6.16
C HIS A 234 10.64 -7.57 6.55
N LYS A 235 9.54 -7.95 5.89
CA LYS A 235 8.14 -7.67 6.23
C LYS A 235 7.65 -6.24 6.22
N SER A 236 8.49 -5.21 6.32
CA SER A 236 8.01 -3.84 6.61
C SER A 236 8.56 -2.74 5.69
N GLN A 237 9.20 -3.07 4.55
CA GLN A 237 9.84 -2.09 3.66
C GLN A 237 8.87 -0.98 3.22
N ILE A 238 7.76 -1.37 2.59
CA ILE A 238 6.71 -0.46 2.15
C ILE A 238 5.97 0.18 3.32
N GLN A 239 5.81 -0.53 4.44
CA GLN A 239 5.20 0.02 5.65
C GLN A 239 6.00 1.21 6.20
N PHE A 240 7.34 1.16 6.15
CA PHE A 240 8.18 2.31 6.52
C PHE A 240 7.96 3.52 5.60
N ALA A 241 7.87 3.30 4.29
CA ALA A 241 7.60 4.39 3.34
C ALA A 241 6.25 5.06 3.60
N LEU A 242 5.21 4.25 3.83
CA LEU A 242 3.87 4.70 4.13
C LEU A 242 3.80 5.46 5.46
N GLU A 243 4.46 4.97 6.52
CA GLU A 243 4.49 5.65 7.81
C GLU A 243 5.19 7.01 7.75
N ARG A 244 6.16 7.16 6.84
CA ARG A 244 6.86 8.42 6.54
C ARG A 244 6.05 9.40 5.67
N GLY A 245 4.90 9.00 5.15
CA GLY A 245 4.10 9.84 4.26
C GLY A 245 4.55 9.86 2.80
N ILE A 246 5.23 8.80 2.33
CA ILE A 246 5.72 8.65 0.95
C ILE A 246 4.77 7.72 0.17
N PRO A 247 4.35 8.06 -1.06
CA PRO A 247 3.47 7.21 -1.84
C PRO A 247 4.12 5.85 -2.16
N ALA A 248 3.51 4.78 -1.66
CA ALA A 248 4.00 3.44 -1.89
C ALA A 248 2.89 2.38 -1.78
N PHE A 249 3.12 1.21 -2.37
CA PHE A 249 2.23 0.05 -2.22
C PHE A 249 2.98 -1.27 -2.44
N VAL A 250 2.36 -2.38 -2.05
CA VAL A 250 2.93 -3.71 -2.24
C VAL A 250 2.56 -4.20 -3.64
N ALA A 251 3.56 -4.55 -4.43
CA ALA A 251 3.38 -5.13 -5.76
C ALA A 251 4.60 -5.94 -6.17
N MET A 252 4.42 -6.80 -7.18
CA MET A 252 5.51 -7.55 -7.79
C MET A 252 5.38 -7.51 -9.30
N LEU A 253 6.52 -7.33 -9.97
CA LEU A 253 6.62 -7.58 -11.41
C LEU A 253 6.81 -9.10 -11.60
N GLY A 254 5.73 -9.78 -11.98
CA GLY A 254 5.64 -11.25 -12.00
C GLY A 254 5.18 -11.83 -13.33
N THR A 255 3.98 -12.38 -13.38
CA THR A 255 3.28 -12.88 -14.57
C THR A 255 2.25 -11.91 -15.13
N ARG A 256 1.81 -10.93 -14.32
CA ARG A 256 0.75 -9.96 -14.63
C ARG A 256 1.30 -8.55 -14.83
N ARG A 257 0.58 -7.74 -15.61
CA ARG A 257 0.83 -6.30 -15.75
C ARG A 257 0.72 -5.65 -14.38
N LEU A 258 1.52 -4.61 -14.13
CA LEU A 258 1.31 -3.73 -12.98
C LEU A 258 0.00 -2.96 -13.17
N PRO A 259 -0.76 -2.65 -12.11
CA PRO A 259 -2.14 -2.13 -12.18
C PRO A 259 -2.20 -0.64 -12.55
N PHE A 260 -1.44 -0.25 -13.57
CA PHE A 260 -1.35 1.10 -14.12
C PHE A 260 -1.75 1.09 -15.60
N PRO A 261 -2.29 2.20 -16.11
CA PRO A 261 -2.56 2.36 -17.53
C PRO A 261 -1.25 2.45 -18.32
N ALA A 262 -1.32 2.32 -19.63
CA ALA A 262 -0.16 2.58 -20.46
C ALA A 262 0.21 4.07 -20.43
N PHE A 263 1.50 4.36 -20.62
CA PHE A 263 2.03 5.72 -20.69
C PHE A 263 1.63 6.56 -19.45
N ALA A 264 1.81 5.97 -18.27
CA ALA A 264 1.47 6.57 -16.99
C ALA A 264 2.58 7.49 -16.46
N PHE A 265 3.84 7.06 -16.62
CA PHE A 265 4.99 7.68 -15.96
C PHE A 265 5.87 8.45 -16.93
N ASP A 266 6.36 9.61 -16.48
CA ASP A 266 7.37 10.41 -17.18
C ASP A 266 8.78 9.83 -16.97
N PHE A 267 8.94 9.06 -15.88
CA PHE A 267 10.21 8.61 -15.34
C PHE A 267 10.07 7.24 -14.67
N VAL A 268 10.95 6.28 -14.97
CA VAL A 268 11.00 4.97 -14.31
C VAL A 268 12.41 4.73 -13.75
N HIS A 269 12.48 4.31 -12.49
CA HIS A 269 13.72 4.07 -11.78
C HIS A 269 13.77 2.69 -11.15
N CYS A 270 14.94 2.07 -11.24
CA CYS A 270 15.31 0.85 -10.52
C CYS A 270 16.71 1.03 -9.93
N SER A 271 16.83 0.92 -8.61
CA SER A 271 18.13 0.89 -7.93
C SER A 271 18.30 -0.45 -7.23
N ARG A 272 19.12 -1.34 -7.80
CA ARG A 272 19.32 -2.73 -7.34
C ARG A 272 17.99 -3.45 -7.06
N CYS A 273 16.99 -3.22 -7.92
CA CYS A 273 15.65 -3.78 -7.75
C CYS A 273 15.57 -5.30 -7.98
N LEU A 274 16.67 -5.93 -8.46
CA LEU A 274 16.77 -7.37 -8.75
C LEU A 274 15.74 -7.86 -9.79
N ILE A 275 15.27 -6.97 -10.66
CA ILE A 275 14.40 -7.32 -11.78
C ILE A 275 15.30 -7.77 -12.94
N PRO A 276 15.17 -9.02 -13.43
CA PRO A 276 15.96 -9.50 -14.55
C PRO A 276 15.32 -9.03 -15.88
N PHE A 277 15.51 -7.75 -16.24
CA PHE A 277 14.79 -7.11 -17.35
C PHE A 277 14.84 -7.86 -18.70
N THR A 278 15.94 -8.57 -18.98
CA THR A 278 16.15 -9.33 -20.22
C THR A 278 15.52 -10.72 -20.21
N ALA A 279 15.12 -11.22 -19.03
CA ALA A 279 14.55 -12.56 -18.90
C ALA A 279 13.17 -12.67 -19.56
N TYR A 280 12.77 -13.91 -19.85
CA TYR A 280 11.46 -14.25 -20.43
C TYR A 280 11.18 -13.46 -21.72
N ASN A 281 12.16 -13.40 -22.64
CA ASN A 281 12.11 -12.61 -23.87
C ASN A 281 11.80 -11.12 -23.60
N ALA A 282 12.52 -10.54 -22.64
CA ALA A 282 12.37 -9.15 -22.22
C ALA A 282 10.97 -8.75 -21.73
N THR A 283 10.11 -9.70 -21.31
CA THR A 283 8.72 -9.41 -20.88
C THR A 283 8.67 -8.34 -19.77
N TYR A 284 9.62 -8.38 -18.83
CA TYR A 284 9.70 -7.37 -17.78
C TYR A 284 10.05 -5.97 -18.29
N PHE A 285 10.95 -5.88 -19.27
CA PHE A 285 11.26 -4.61 -19.92
C PHE A 285 10.06 -4.12 -20.74
N ILE A 286 9.37 -5.01 -21.47
CA ILE A 286 8.16 -4.67 -22.23
C ILE A 286 7.07 -4.07 -21.32
N GLU A 287 6.91 -4.57 -20.10
CA GLU A 287 5.97 -3.97 -19.16
C GLU A 287 6.42 -2.57 -18.69
N VAL A 288 7.72 -2.37 -18.46
CA VAL A 288 8.27 -1.03 -18.18
C VAL A 288 8.05 -0.09 -19.37
N ASP A 289 8.25 -0.59 -20.59
CA ASP A 289 8.03 0.15 -21.83
C ASP A 289 6.57 0.59 -21.97
N ARG A 290 5.61 -0.30 -21.69
CA ARG A 290 4.17 0.01 -21.69
C ARG A 290 3.85 1.18 -20.73
N LEU A 291 4.51 1.22 -19.58
CA LEU A 291 4.25 2.19 -18.52
C LEU A 291 4.93 3.55 -18.75
N LEU A 292 6.10 3.55 -19.39
CA LEU A 292 6.88 4.76 -19.63
C LEU A 292 6.37 5.51 -20.88
N ARG A 293 6.08 6.80 -20.71
CA ARG A 293 5.70 7.70 -21.81
C ARG A 293 6.84 7.84 -22.83
N PRO A 294 6.53 7.95 -24.14
CA PRO A 294 7.51 8.44 -25.11
C PRO A 294 8.10 9.78 -24.66
N GLY A 295 9.40 9.99 -24.89
CA GLY A 295 10.14 11.13 -24.37
C GLY A 295 10.58 11.01 -22.90
N GLY A 296 10.05 10.02 -22.16
CA GLY A 296 10.39 9.76 -20.76
C GLY A 296 11.73 9.04 -20.57
N TYR A 297 12.12 8.89 -19.30
CA TYR A 297 13.44 8.37 -18.91
C TYR A 297 13.37 7.07 -18.13
N LEU A 298 14.24 6.12 -18.47
CA LEU A 298 14.50 4.91 -17.69
C LEU A 298 15.88 5.02 -17.03
N ILE A 299 15.95 4.78 -15.72
CA ILE A 299 17.19 4.80 -14.96
C ILE A 299 17.38 3.48 -14.24
N ILE A 300 18.51 2.83 -14.49
CA ILE A 300 18.91 1.61 -13.80
C ILE A 300 20.24 1.85 -13.10
N SER A 301 20.26 1.62 -11.79
CA SER A 301 21.42 1.77 -10.93
C SER A 301 21.77 0.46 -10.24
N GLY A 302 23.01 -0.01 -10.44
CA GLY A 302 23.50 -1.29 -9.93
C GLY A 302 23.67 -2.34 -11.05
N PRO A 303 23.86 -3.62 -10.70
CA PRO A 303 24.09 -4.67 -11.69
C PRO A 303 22.95 -4.74 -12.74
N PRO A 304 23.26 -4.93 -14.04
CA PRO A 304 24.58 -5.23 -14.59
C PRO A 304 25.42 -4.00 -15.00
N VAL A 305 24.98 -2.77 -14.70
CA VAL A 305 25.65 -1.53 -15.15
C VAL A 305 27.07 -1.42 -14.60
N LYS A 306 28.07 -1.47 -15.49
CA LYS A 306 29.51 -1.48 -15.17
C LYS A 306 29.89 -2.45 -14.05
N TRP A 307 29.23 -3.61 -13.99
CA TRP A 307 29.49 -4.63 -12.98
C TRP A 307 30.42 -5.72 -13.53
N ALA A 308 31.51 -6.00 -12.81
CA ALA A 308 32.47 -7.02 -13.22
C ALA A 308 31.80 -8.39 -13.37
N LYS A 309 32.15 -9.12 -14.43
CA LYS A 309 31.61 -10.46 -14.77
C LYS A 309 30.12 -10.46 -15.14
N GLN A 310 29.58 -9.31 -15.53
CA GLN A 310 28.20 -9.19 -16.05
C GLN A 310 28.17 -8.46 -17.40
N GLU A 311 29.24 -8.57 -18.18
CA GLU A 311 29.38 -7.91 -19.47
C GLU A 311 28.34 -8.41 -20.47
N LYS A 312 27.96 -9.70 -20.38
CA LYS A 312 26.91 -10.29 -21.19
C LYS A 312 25.53 -9.72 -20.82
N GLU A 313 25.18 -9.72 -19.54
CA GLU A 313 23.91 -9.19 -19.05
C GLU A 313 23.75 -7.69 -19.36
N TRP A 314 24.86 -6.95 -19.30
CA TRP A 314 24.91 -5.57 -19.74
C TRP A 314 24.67 -5.42 -21.25
N ALA A 315 25.33 -6.24 -22.09
CA ALA A 315 25.13 -6.24 -23.53
C ALA A 315 23.68 -6.62 -23.91
N ASP A 316 23.11 -7.63 -23.26
CA ASP A 316 21.73 -8.06 -23.45
C ASP A 316 20.74 -6.93 -23.06
N LEU A 317 21.00 -6.22 -21.95
CA LEU A 317 20.18 -5.09 -21.52
C LEU A 317 20.23 -3.94 -22.54
N GLN A 318 21.40 -3.62 -23.08
CA GLN A 318 21.57 -2.63 -24.14
C GLN A 318 20.85 -3.03 -25.42
N ALA A 319 20.94 -4.31 -25.81
CA ALA A 319 20.26 -4.83 -27.00
C ALA A 319 18.73 -4.73 -26.88
N VAL A 320 18.17 -5.09 -25.71
CA VAL A 320 16.73 -4.96 -25.43
C VAL A 320 16.30 -3.49 -25.42
N ALA A 321 17.05 -2.62 -24.76
CA ALA A 321 16.74 -1.19 -24.75
C ALA A 321 16.70 -0.62 -26.18
N LYS A 322 17.71 -0.95 -27.00
CA LYS A 322 17.80 -0.52 -28.40
C LYS A 322 16.63 -1.06 -29.24
N SER A 323 16.24 -2.32 -29.07
CA SER A 323 15.11 -2.91 -29.82
C SER A 323 13.75 -2.33 -29.43
N LEU A 324 13.64 -1.75 -28.23
CA LEU A 324 12.49 -0.99 -27.74
C LEU A 324 12.66 0.53 -27.92
N CYS A 325 13.59 0.96 -28.77
CA CYS A 325 13.74 2.36 -29.17
C CYS A 325 14.19 3.32 -28.06
N TYR A 326 14.94 2.78 -27.10
CA TYR A 326 15.61 3.60 -26.09
C TYR A 326 16.97 4.07 -26.59
N GLU A 327 17.24 5.35 -26.36
CA GLU A 327 18.53 5.96 -26.59
C GLU A 327 19.30 6.05 -25.29
N LEU A 328 20.52 5.50 -25.25
CA LEU A 328 21.40 5.60 -24.09
C LEU A 328 21.92 7.04 -23.97
N VAL A 329 21.53 7.72 -22.89
CA VAL A 329 21.93 9.10 -22.60
C VAL A 329 23.31 9.14 -21.95
N VAL A 330 23.51 8.34 -20.90
CA VAL A 330 24.78 8.30 -20.15
C VAL A 330 24.93 7.00 -19.37
N VAL A 331 26.19 6.60 -19.15
CA VAL A 331 26.58 5.61 -18.14
C VAL A 331 27.58 6.25 -17.17
N ASP A 332 27.07 6.74 -16.04
CA ASP A 332 27.85 7.37 -14.98
C ASP A 332 28.02 6.39 -13.80
N GLY A 333 29.26 5.97 -13.54
CA GLY A 333 29.54 4.89 -12.60
C GLY A 333 28.67 3.66 -12.86
N ASN A 334 27.90 3.24 -11.85
CA ASN A 334 27.00 2.09 -11.91
C ASN A 334 25.55 2.51 -12.20
N THR A 335 25.34 3.67 -12.82
CA THR A 335 24.04 4.21 -13.20
C THR A 335 23.99 4.41 -14.71
N ALA A 336 22.98 3.86 -15.35
CA ALA A 336 22.70 4.07 -16.77
C ALA A 336 21.34 4.74 -16.93
N ILE A 337 21.29 5.72 -17.84
CA ILE A 337 20.10 6.50 -18.15
C ILE A 337 19.80 6.34 -19.62
N TRP A 338 18.56 5.97 -19.94
CA TRP A 338 18.05 5.93 -21.29
C TRP A 338 16.85 6.87 -21.43
N LYS A 339 16.64 7.40 -22.63
CA LYS A 339 15.45 8.14 -23.02
C LYS A 339 14.65 7.32 -24.04
N LYS A 340 13.36 7.12 -23.79
CA LYS A 340 12.45 6.48 -24.76
C LYS A 340 12.18 7.45 -25.89
N ARG A 341 12.43 7.05 -27.14
CA ARG A 341 12.19 7.91 -28.30
C ARG A 341 10.69 8.18 -28.52
N THR A 342 10.41 9.29 -29.20
CA THR A 342 9.08 9.65 -29.69
C THR A 342 8.88 9.12 -31.11
N GLY A 343 7.72 8.51 -31.39
CA GLY A 343 7.36 7.96 -32.70
C GLY A 343 7.59 6.45 -32.85
N ASP A 344 6.91 5.85 -33.84
CA ASP A 344 6.86 4.38 -34.07
C ASP A 344 7.93 3.85 -35.06
N SER A 345 8.77 4.72 -35.64
CA SER A 345 9.66 4.39 -36.78
C SER A 345 10.78 3.40 -36.49
N CYS A 346 10.93 2.97 -35.24
CA CYS A 346 12.00 2.10 -34.76
C CYS A 346 11.58 0.62 -34.67
N HIS A 347 10.30 0.30 -34.91
CA HIS A 347 9.75 -1.05 -34.75
C HIS A 347 9.93 -1.98 -35.96
N GLU A 348 10.50 -1.51 -37.09
CA GLU A 348 10.68 -2.35 -38.30
C GLU A 348 11.54 -3.60 -38.05
N ASN A 349 12.46 -3.56 -37.06
CA ASN A 349 13.25 -4.70 -36.59
C ASN A 349 13.05 -4.99 -35.08
N GLY A 350 11.92 -4.52 -34.53
CA GLY A 350 11.62 -4.57 -33.10
C GLY A 350 10.89 -5.85 -32.65
N PRO A 351 10.53 -5.95 -31.37
CA PRO A 351 9.70 -7.05 -30.85
C PRO A 351 8.35 -7.11 -31.56
N LYS A 352 7.72 -8.30 -31.53
CA LYS A 352 6.38 -8.52 -32.08
C LYS A 352 5.39 -7.45 -31.55
N LEU A 353 4.56 -6.91 -32.44
CA LEU A 353 3.50 -5.98 -32.06
C LEU A 353 2.29 -6.72 -31.48
N CYS A 354 1.61 -6.09 -30.52
CA CYS A 354 0.34 -6.58 -30.01
C CYS A 354 -0.78 -6.35 -31.03
N ASP A 355 -1.85 -7.14 -30.92
CA ASP A 355 -3.07 -6.97 -31.71
C ASP A 355 -3.70 -5.59 -31.45
N GLU A 356 -4.25 -4.96 -32.48
CA GLU A 356 -4.88 -3.63 -32.38
C GLU A 356 -6.11 -3.63 -31.47
N SER A 357 -6.76 -4.78 -31.32
CA SER A 357 -7.91 -4.96 -30.42
C SER A 357 -7.51 -5.02 -28.93
N GLU A 358 -6.22 -5.21 -28.61
CA GLU A 358 -5.75 -5.28 -27.22
C GLU A 358 -5.47 -3.88 -26.65
N ASP A 359 -6.39 -3.37 -25.84
CA ASP A 359 -6.19 -2.10 -25.13
C ASP A 359 -4.98 -2.16 -24.16
N PRO A 360 -3.94 -1.34 -24.36
CA PRO A 360 -2.77 -1.32 -23.49
C PRO A 360 -3.04 -0.75 -22.08
N ASN A 361 -4.19 -0.09 -21.86
CA ASN A 361 -4.60 0.42 -20.56
C ASN A 361 -5.19 -0.65 -19.64
N VAL A 362 -5.63 -1.78 -20.17
CA VAL A 362 -6.16 -2.90 -19.37
C VAL A 362 -5.02 -3.59 -18.64
N ALA A 363 -5.05 -3.57 -17.31
CA ALA A 363 -3.97 -4.08 -16.48
C ALA A 363 -4.40 -4.89 -15.25
N TRP A 364 -5.65 -4.77 -14.80
CA TRP A 364 -6.12 -5.52 -13.62
C TRP A 364 -6.19 -7.03 -13.91
N TYR A 365 -5.35 -7.80 -13.21
CA TYR A 365 -5.14 -9.24 -13.45
C TYR A 365 -4.83 -9.64 -14.90
N TYR A 366 -4.37 -8.70 -15.71
CA TYR A 366 -4.02 -8.95 -17.09
C TYR A 366 -2.66 -9.62 -17.17
N LYS A 367 -2.57 -10.79 -17.82
CA LYS A 367 -1.31 -11.51 -17.98
C LYS A 367 -0.38 -10.73 -18.91
N MET A 368 0.89 -10.56 -18.53
CA MET A 368 1.87 -9.91 -19.40
C MET A 368 2.01 -10.65 -20.72
N LYS A 369 2.20 -9.87 -21.78
CA LYS A 369 2.35 -10.36 -23.15
C LYS A 369 3.78 -10.11 -23.62
N ARG A 370 4.23 -10.92 -24.57
CA ARG A 370 5.54 -10.80 -25.23
C ARG A 370 5.41 -9.98 -26.51
N CYS A 371 4.69 -8.87 -26.43
CA CYS A 371 4.45 -7.98 -27.56
C CYS A 371 4.42 -6.53 -27.10
N VAL A 372 4.71 -5.62 -28.02
CA VAL A 372 4.72 -4.17 -27.78
C VAL A 372 3.48 -3.56 -28.43
N SER A 373 2.72 -2.78 -27.67
CA SER A 373 1.59 -2.02 -28.22
C SER A 373 2.13 -0.79 -28.96
N ARG A 374 1.61 -0.51 -30.17
CA ARG A 374 2.00 0.70 -30.89
C ARG A 374 1.56 1.94 -30.13
N THR A 375 2.35 3.01 -30.22
CA THR A 375 1.98 4.29 -29.60
C THR A 375 0.70 4.85 -30.25
N THR A 376 0.54 4.67 -31.56
CA THR A 376 -0.68 5.03 -32.31
C THR A 376 -2.00 4.39 -31.81
N TYR A 377 -1.96 3.29 -31.04
CA TYR A 377 -3.19 2.67 -30.52
C TYR A 377 -3.84 3.48 -29.40
N VAL A 378 -3.07 4.33 -28.72
CA VAL A 378 -3.61 5.29 -27.75
C VAL A 378 -3.76 6.62 -28.46
N LYS A 379 -5.00 7.13 -28.52
CA LYS A 379 -5.31 8.43 -29.13
C LYS A 379 -4.91 9.58 -28.20
N GLY A 380 -4.53 10.71 -28.79
CA GLY A 380 -4.24 11.96 -28.07
C GLY A 380 -2.78 12.15 -27.68
N ALA A 381 -2.45 13.34 -27.19
CA ALA A 381 -1.12 13.69 -26.69
C ALA A 381 -0.88 13.12 -25.29
N TYR A 382 0.19 12.32 -25.14
CA TYR A 382 0.62 11.75 -23.86
C TYR A 382 2.15 11.65 -23.70
N ALA A 383 2.94 12.06 -24.71
CA ALA A 383 4.39 12.03 -24.62
C ALA A 383 4.91 13.16 -23.72
N VAL A 384 6.06 12.92 -23.08
CA VAL A 384 6.77 13.94 -22.30
C VAL A 384 7.27 15.02 -23.26
N GLY A 385 6.82 16.25 -23.05
CA GLY A 385 7.09 17.41 -23.92
C GLY A 385 5.87 17.84 -24.75
N ASP A 386 4.96 16.92 -25.07
CA ASP A 386 3.71 17.21 -25.78
C ASP A 386 2.57 17.54 -24.82
N ILE A 387 2.55 16.89 -23.64
CA ILE A 387 1.63 17.24 -22.56
C ILE A 387 2.08 18.53 -21.84
N PRO A 388 1.14 19.32 -21.27
CA PRO A 388 1.49 20.51 -20.51
C PRO A 388 2.43 20.19 -19.34
N LYS A 389 3.25 21.18 -18.97
CA LYS A 389 4.13 21.06 -17.80
C LYS A 389 3.31 21.12 -16.51
N TRP A 390 3.88 20.62 -15.42
CA TRP A 390 3.33 20.88 -14.09
C TRP A 390 3.49 22.37 -13.74
N PRO A 391 2.45 23.04 -13.17
CA PRO A 391 1.16 22.51 -12.73
C PRO A 391 0.01 22.57 -13.73
N GLU A 392 0.21 23.09 -14.94
CA GLU A 392 -0.84 23.29 -15.95
C GLU A 392 -1.61 22.00 -16.28
N ARG A 393 -0.91 20.87 -16.37
CA ARG A 393 -1.52 19.54 -16.62
C ARG A 393 -2.60 19.17 -15.62
N LEU A 394 -2.58 19.71 -14.40
CA LEU A 394 -3.59 19.42 -13.38
C LEU A 394 -5.00 19.85 -13.77
N THR A 395 -5.11 20.96 -14.50
CA THR A 395 -6.38 21.65 -14.80
C THR A 395 -6.76 21.58 -16.26
N LYS A 396 -5.82 21.37 -17.18
CA LYS A 396 -6.12 21.18 -18.60
C LYS A 396 -6.68 19.77 -18.83
N ALA A 397 -7.86 19.68 -19.43
CA ALA A 397 -8.41 18.41 -19.90
C ALA A 397 -7.44 17.73 -20.88
N PRO A 398 -7.00 16.49 -20.63
CA PRO A 398 -6.15 15.76 -21.57
C PRO A 398 -6.99 15.09 -22.66
N ASP A 399 -6.40 14.89 -23.84
CA ASP A 399 -7.07 14.23 -24.97
C ASP A 399 -7.60 12.83 -24.61
N ARG A 400 -6.91 12.11 -23.70
CA ARG A 400 -7.33 10.78 -23.22
C ARG A 400 -8.62 10.81 -22.39
N ALA A 401 -9.15 11.99 -22.03
CA ALA A 401 -10.48 12.12 -21.42
C ALA A 401 -11.60 11.61 -22.34
N ALA A 402 -11.38 11.59 -23.66
CA ALA A 402 -12.30 11.05 -24.65
C ALA A 402 -12.58 9.53 -24.52
N VAL A 403 -11.95 8.84 -23.56
CA VAL A 403 -12.33 7.47 -23.14
C VAL A 403 -13.77 7.41 -22.60
N VAL A 404 -14.30 8.53 -22.13
CA VAL A 404 -15.71 8.69 -21.77
C VAL A 404 -16.37 9.58 -22.83
N GLN A 405 -17.63 9.28 -23.16
CA GLN A 405 -18.44 10.14 -24.03
C GLN A 405 -18.51 11.56 -23.45
N ASP A 406 -18.29 12.57 -24.30
CA ASP A 406 -18.19 13.99 -23.91
C ASP A 406 -17.19 14.23 -22.78
N GLY A 407 -16.14 13.39 -22.71
CA GLY A 407 -15.26 13.30 -21.56
C GLY A 407 -14.49 14.58 -21.22
N ILE A 408 -14.28 15.48 -22.18
CA ILE A 408 -13.68 16.80 -21.93
C ILE A 408 -14.63 17.67 -21.10
N ASP A 409 -15.91 17.75 -21.46
CA ASP A 409 -16.91 18.54 -20.72
C ASP A 409 -17.19 17.91 -19.35
N VAL A 410 -17.22 16.57 -19.28
CA VAL A 410 -17.33 15.82 -18.03
C VAL A 410 -16.12 16.08 -17.13
N PHE A 411 -14.91 16.18 -17.69
CA PHE A 411 -13.70 16.51 -16.93
C PHE A 411 -13.78 17.90 -16.29
N GLU A 412 -14.24 18.90 -17.04
CA GLU A 412 -14.40 20.26 -16.50
C GLU A 412 -15.46 20.31 -15.40
N THR A 413 -16.57 19.60 -15.60
CA THR A 413 -17.63 19.48 -14.58
C THR A 413 -17.12 18.77 -13.32
N ASP A 414 -16.35 17.68 -13.46
CA ASP A 414 -15.72 16.95 -12.34
C ASP A 414 -14.75 17.85 -11.57
N ARG A 415 -13.90 18.61 -12.27
CA ARG A 415 -12.96 19.58 -11.68
C ARG A 415 -13.70 20.60 -10.81
N GLU A 416 -14.75 21.22 -11.34
CA GLU A 416 -15.50 22.26 -10.62
C GLU A 416 -16.29 21.68 -9.44
N ARG A 417 -16.93 20.53 -9.64
CA ARG A 417 -17.65 19.80 -8.59
C ARG A 417 -16.74 19.52 -7.40
N TRP A 418 -15.55 18.96 -7.64
CA TRP A 418 -14.64 18.61 -6.56
C TRP A 418 -13.97 19.81 -5.90
N ALA A 419 -13.67 20.86 -6.65
CA ALA A 419 -13.19 22.11 -6.06
C ALA A 419 -14.19 22.67 -5.02
N ARG A 420 -15.49 22.69 -5.35
CA ARG A 420 -16.56 23.14 -4.43
C ARG A 420 -16.72 22.19 -3.24
N ARG A 421 -16.75 20.87 -3.47
CA ARG A 421 -16.93 19.86 -2.41
C ARG A 421 -15.77 19.84 -1.42
N VAL A 422 -14.53 19.90 -1.89
CA VAL A 422 -13.36 19.95 -0.99
C VAL A 422 -13.35 21.24 -0.17
N ALA A 423 -13.74 22.37 -0.78
CA ALA A 423 -13.91 23.62 -0.03
C ALA A 423 -14.97 23.47 1.08
N TYR A 424 -16.11 22.83 0.78
CA TYR A 424 -17.13 22.51 1.77
C TYR A 424 -16.61 21.59 2.89
N TYR A 425 -15.84 20.55 2.56
CA TYR A 425 -15.24 19.64 3.56
C TYR A 425 -14.33 20.40 4.53
N LYS A 426 -13.47 21.28 4.01
CA LYS A 426 -12.56 22.08 4.84
C LYS A 426 -13.29 23.14 5.65
N ASN A 427 -14.16 23.92 4.99
CA ASN A 427 -14.69 25.16 5.56
C ASN A 427 -15.95 24.93 6.39
N SER A 428 -16.82 24.02 5.97
CA SER A 428 -18.12 23.79 6.63
C SER A 428 -18.04 22.61 7.59
N LEU A 429 -17.51 21.47 7.14
CA LEU A 429 -17.37 20.27 8.00
C LEU A 429 -16.15 20.35 8.94
N LYS A 430 -15.27 21.33 8.75
CA LYS A 430 -14.04 21.53 9.55
C LYS A 430 -13.14 20.30 9.56
N LEU A 431 -13.10 19.56 8.44
CA LEU A 431 -12.19 18.43 8.30
C LEU A 431 -10.76 18.95 8.27
N LYS A 432 -9.81 18.24 8.88
CA LYS A 432 -8.40 18.62 8.93
C LYS A 432 -7.65 18.46 7.59
N LEU A 433 -8.38 18.36 6.48
CA LEU A 433 -7.83 18.32 5.13
C LEU A 433 -7.04 19.62 4.88
N GLY A 434 -5.81 19.51 4.39
CA GLY A 434 -4.90 20.65 4.23
C GLY A 434 -3.99 20.93 5.43
N THR A 435 -4.15 20.23 6.54
CA THR A 435 -3.25 20.36 7.71
C THR A 435 -2.16 19.29 7.70
N ALA A 436 -1.10 19.50 8.48
CA ALA A 436 -0.03 18.52 8.70
C ALA A 436 -0.47 17.17 9.31
N ALA A 437 -1.71 17.08 9.81
CA ALA A 437 -2.27 15.88 10.42
C ALA A 437 -2.84 14.87 9.42
N ILE A 438 -3.09 15.29 8.18
CA ILE A 438 -3.53 14.39 7.10
C ILE A 438 -2.46 14.44 6.02
N ARG A 439 -1.90 13.28 5.67
CA ARG A 439 -0.86 13.16 4.65
C ARG A 439 -1.20 12.09 3.61
N ASN A 440 -1.51 10.89 4.07
CA ASN A 440 -1.84 9.75 3.23
C ASN A 440 -3.35 9.72 3.01
N VAL A 441 -3.79 10.11 1.82
CA VAL A 441 -5.21 10.12 1.46
C VAL A 441 -5.47 9.04 0.42
N MET A 442 -6.62 8.38 0.51
CA MET A 442 -7.09 7.46 -0.52
C MET A 442 -8.44 7.94 -1.04
N ASP A 443 -8.58 7.97 -2.36
CA ASP A 443 -9.86 8.16 -3.02
C ASP A 443 -10.24 6.84 -3.69
N VAL A 444 -11.26 6.17 -3.16
CA VAL A 444 -11.58 4.79 -3.54
C VAL A 444 -12.31 4.70 -4.88
N ASN A 445 -12.82 5.83 -5.40
CA ASN A 445 -13.55 5.91 -6.65
C ASN A 445 -13.23 7.22 -7.38
N ALA A 446 -11.99 7.34 -7.83
CA ALA A 446 -11.41 8.62 -8.23
C ALA A 446 -11.89 9.15 -9.58
N PHE A 447 -12.43 8.30 -10.47
CA PHE A 447 -12.84 8.69 -11.82
C PHE A 447 -11.75 9.50 -12.57
N PHE A 448 -11.90 10.82 -12.76
CA PHE A 448 -10.89 11.69 -13.37
C PHE A 448 -9.91 12.35 -12.38
N GLY A 449 -9.95 11.97 -11.10
CA GLY A 449 -9.06 12.45 -10.06
C GLY A 449 -9.36 13.88 -9.60
N GLY A 450 -10.57 14.39 -9.80
CA GLY A 450 -10.94 15.76 -9.43
C GLY A 450 -10.80 16.05 -7.93
N PHE A 451 -11.10 15.08 -7.06
CA PHE A 451 -10.89 15.20 -5.62
C PHE A 451 -9.40 15.43 -5.29
N ALA A 452 -8.51 14.61 -5.85
CA ALA A 452 -7.07 14.80 -5.67
C ALA A 452 -6.55 16.10 -6.30
N ALA A 453 -7.12 16.52 -7.42
CA ALA A 453 -6.77 17.80 -8.03
C ALA A 453 -7.13 18.99 -7.13
N ALA A 454 -8.29 18.94 -6.48
CA ALA A 454 -8.73 19.95 -5.52
C ALA A 454 -7.89 20.00 -4.23
N LEU A 455 -7.15 18.92 -3.91
CA LEU A 455 -6.21 18.84 -2.79
C LEU A 455 -4.75 19.09 -3.19
N SER A 456 -4.46 19.40 -4.45
CA SER A 456 -3.08 19.47 -4.98
C SER A 456 -2.17 20.51 -4.31
N ALA A 457 -2.76 21.58 -3.75
CA ALA A 457 -2.05 22.63 -3.03
C ALA A 457 -1.79 22.26 -1.55
N ASP A 458 -2.44 21.22 -1.04
CA ASP A 458 -2.26 20.75 0.33
C ASP A 458 -1.03 19.84 0.43
N PRO A 459 -0.44 19.68 1.63
CA PRO A 459 0.69 18.79 1.86
C PRO A 459 0.27 17.30 1.90
N VAL A 460 -0.62 16.86 1.02
CA VAL A 460 -1.12 15.49 0.93
C VAL A 460 -0.63 14.79 -0.33
N TRP A 461 -0.74 13.47 -0.36
CA TRP A 461 -0.79 12.72 -1.61
C TRP A 461 -2.04 11.84 -1.60
N VAL A 462 -2.61 11.64 -2.78
CA VAL A 462 -3.83 10.85 -2.93
C VAL A 462 -3.52 9.59 -3.72
N MET A 463 -3.78 8.42 -3.14
CA MET A 463 -3.91 7.18 -3.86
C MET A 463 -5.26 7.20 -4.58
N ASN A 464 -5.27 7.54 -5.87
CA ASN A 464 -6.48 7.55 -6.67
C ASN A 464 -6.80 6.13 -7.15
N ILE A 465 -7.96 5.60 -6.80
CA ILE A 465 -8.38 4.26 -7.20
C ILE A 465 -9.42 4.36 -8.30
N VAL A 466 -9.17 3.70 -9.43
CA VAL A 466 -10.18 3.50 -10.46
C VAL A 466 -10.64 2.05 -10.38
N PRO A 467 -11.92 1.78 -10.03
CA PRO A 467 -12.41 0.42 -9.92
C PRO A 467 -12.25 -0.34 -11.25
N SER A 468 -11.77 -1.58 -11.21
CA SER A 468 -11.39 -2.31 -12.43
C SER A 468 -12.56 -2.65 -13.37
N HIS A 469 -13.79 -2.62 -12.87
CA HIS A 469 -15.02 -2.85 -13.64
C HIS A 469 -15.63 -1.56 -14.19
N MET A 470 -15.05 -0.39 -13.89
CA MET A 470 -15.50 0.92 -14.35
C MET A 470 -14.71 1.36 -15.59
N PRO A 471 -15.15 2.41 -16.32
CA PRO A 471 -14.39 2.96 -17.44
C PRO A 471 -12.93 3.28 -17.07
N SER A 472 -12.02 2.98 -17.99
CA SER A 472 -10.56 3.03 -17.83
C SER A 472 -10.03 4.48 -17.79
N THR A 473 -10.38 5.21 -16.73
CA THR A 473 -10.11 6.65 -16.56
C THR A 473 -8.77 6.95 -15.88
N LEU A 474 -8.05 5.93 -15.41
CA LEU A 474 -6.78 6.12 -14.69
C LEU A 474 -5.71 6.77 -15.57
N SER A 475 -5.76 6.56 -16.90
CA SER A 475 -4.88 7.24 -17.86
C SER A 475 -5.01 8.77 -17.78
N VAL A 476 -6.23 9.28 -17.62
CA VAL A 476 -6.56 10.70 -17.43
C VAL A 476 -5.94 11.23 -16.14
N ILE A 477 -6.07 10.49 -15.03
CA ILE A 477 -5.46 10.84 -13.73
C ILE A 477 -3.94 11.01 -13.88
N TYR A 478 -3.30 10.10 -14.60
CA TYR A 478 -1.86 10.22 -14.87
C TYR A 478 -1.54 11.39 -15.78
N ASP A 479 -2.34 11.72 -16.79
CA ASP A 479 -2.13 12.94 -17.59
C ASP A 479 -2.22 14.21 -16.75
N ARG A 480 -3.08 14.24 -15.72
CA ARG A 480 -3.14 15.35 -14.76
C ARG A 480 -1.92 15.50 -13.86
N GLY A 481 -0.99 14.55 -13.89
CA GLY A 481 0.19 14.58 -13.01
C GLY A 481 -0.10 14.09 -11.60
N LEU A 482 -1.12 13.26 -11.48
CA LEU A 482 -1.52 12.56 -10.27
C LEU A 482 -1.12 11.08 -10.37
N ILE A 483 -1.28 10.33 -9.28
CA ILE A 483 -0.90 8.91 -9.17
C ILE A 483 -2.08 8.07 -8.70
N GLY A 484 -2.12 6.80 -9.09
CA GLY A 484 -3.23 5.91 -8.73
C GLY A 484 -3.05 4.49 -9.23
N VAL A 485 -4.00 3.62 -8.92
CA VAL A 485 -3.99 2.21 -9.38
C VAL A 485 -5.39 1.74 -9.76
N TYR A 486 -5.46 0.76 -10.65
CA TYR A 486 -6.66 -0.06 -10.81
C TYR A 486 -6.81 -0.99 -9.62
N HIS A 487 -8.05 -1.17 -9.15
CA HIS A 487 -8.34 -2.10 -8.07
C HIS A 487 -9.78 -2.61 -8.13
N ASP A 488 -10.01 -3.85 -7.72
CA ASP A 488 -11.36 -4.36 -7.44
C ASP A 488 -11.58 -4.38 -5.92
N TRP A 489 -12.49 -3.54 -5.44
CA TRP A 489 -12.87 -3.44 -4.03
C TRP A 489 -13.60 -4.66 -3.47
N CYS A 490 -13.93 -5.65 -4.30
CA CYS A 490 -14.34 -6.97 -3.84
C CYS A 490 -13.17 -7.85 -3.36
N GLU A 491 -11.94 -7.33 -3.44
CA GLU A 491 -10.74 -7.96 -2.90
C GLU A 491 -9.98 -6.98 -1.99
N PRO A 492 -9.23 -7.48 -0.99
CA PRO A 492 -8.38 -6.62 -0.17
C PRO A 492 -7.29 -5.89 -0.96
N PHE A 493 -7.02 -4.64 -0.59
CA PHE A 493 -6.00 -3.80 -1.19
C PHE A 493 -4.59 -4.20 -0.72
N SER A 494 -3.61 -4.21 -1.63
CA SER A 494 -2.22 -4.60 -1.35
C SER A 494 -1.44 -3.50 -0.59
N THR A 495 -1.86 -3.23 0.64
CA THR A 495 -1.22 -2.30 1.58
C THR A 495 -1.26 -2.81 3.02
N TYR A 496 -0.38 -2.27 3.87
CA TYR A 496 -0.35 -2.57 5.30
C TYR A 496 -1.57 -1.98 6.02
N PRO A 497 -2.04 -2.61 7.11
CA PRO A 497 -3.03 -1.98 7.97
C PRO A 497 -2.56 -0.62 8.50
N ARG A 498 -3.50 0.27 8.80
CA ARG A 498 -3.26 1.59 9.45
C ARG A 498 -2.30 2.49 8.65
N THR A 499 -2.53 2.56 7.33
CA THR A 499 -1.71 3.31 6.37
C THR A 499 -2.24 4.70 6.06
N TYR A 500 -3.56 4.84 5.90
CA TYR A 500 -4.18 6.07 5.40
C TYR A 500 -4.78 6.91 6.54
N ASP A 501 -4.63 8.22 6.44
CA ASP A 501 -5.19 9.19 7.41
C ASP A 501 -6.65 9.55 7.07
N PHE A 502 -7.01 9.42 5.79
CA PHE A 502 -8.30 9.79 5.24
C PHE A 502 -8.68 8.89 4.06
N ILE A 503 -9.90 8.37 4.07
CA ILE A 503 -10.47 7.63 2.93
C ILE A 503 -11.71 8.38 2.45
N HIS A 504 -11.69 8.76 1.19
CA HIS A 504 -12.78 9.38 0.46
C HIS A 504 -13.51 8.33 -0.38
N VAL A 505 -14.84 8.33 -0.32
CA VAL A 505 -15.70 7.40 -1.05
C VAL A 505 -16.87 8.13 -1.70
N ASP A 506 -16.86 8.28 -3.02
CA ASP A 506 -18.02 8.73 -3.81
C ASP A 506 -18.73 7.51 -4.40
N GLY A 507 -20.05 7.39 -4.17
CA GLY A 507 -20.86 6.33 -4.77
C GLY A 507 -20.50 4.91 -4.29
N ILE A 508 -20.49 4.66 -2.97
CA ILE A 508 -20.08 3.35 -2.42
C ILE A 508 -20.81 2.14 -3.02
N GLU A 509 -22.08 2.31 -3.42
CA GLU A 509 -22.86 1.23 -4.02
C GLU A 509 -22.27 0.77 -5.37
N SER A 510 -21.69 1.66 -6.17
CA SER A 510 -21.09 1.31 -7.47
C SER A 510 -19.82 0.45 -7.32
N LEU A 511 -19.27 0.37 -6.11
CA LEU A 511 -18.13 -0.49 -5.80
C LEU A 511 -18.56 -1.94 -5.59
N VAL A 512 -19.78 -2.18 -5.11
CA VAL A 512 -20.27 -3.52 -4.72
C VAL A 512 -21.37 -4.07 -5.62
N LYS A 513 -22.04 -3.22 -6.41
CA LYS A 513 -23.07 -3.62 -7.38
C LYS A 513 -22.52 -3.59 -8.80
N ASP A 514 -23.05 -4.45 -9.67
CA ASP A 514 -22.79 -4.39 -11.10
C ASP A 514 -23.66 -3.33 -11.77
N GLN A 515 -23.13 -2.65 -12.80
CA GLN A 515 -23.89 -1.65 -13.54
C GLN A 515 -24.83 -2.36 -14.53
N GLY A 516 -26.14 -2.24 -14.29
CA GLY A 516 -27.18 -2.79 -15.18
C GLY A 516 -27.71 -4.18 -14.79
N LEU A 517 -27.00 -4.93 -13.95
CA LEU A 517 -27.50 -6.16 -13.34
C LEU A 517 -27.81 -5.87 -11.87
N ARG A 518 -29.02 -6.19 -11.38
CA ARG A 518 -29.41 -6.09 -9.95
C ARG A 518 -28.64 -7.08 -9.04
N LYS A 519 -27.42 -7.46 -9.39
CA LYS A 519 -26.60 -8.46 -8.73
C LYS A 519 -25.44 -7.80 -7.98
N THR A 520 -25.32 -8.15 -6.71
CA THR A 520 -24.21 -7.76 -5.84
C THR A 520 -22.96 -8.58 -6.19
N ARG A 521 -21.81 -7.92 -6.39
CA ARG A 521 -20.50 -8.54 -6.66
C ARG A 521 -19.83 -9.04 -5.38
N CYS A 522 -19.93 -8.25 -4.31
CA CYS A 522 -19.40 -8.55 -2.98
C CYS A 522 -20.16 -7.78 -1.89
N ASN A 523 -19.95 -8.14 -0.62
CA ASN A 523 -20.72 -7.57 0.47
C ASN A 523 -20.19 -6.19 0.92
N LEU A 524 -21.10 -5.28 1.25
CA LEU A 524 -20.74 -3.95 1.78
C LEU A 524 -19.99 -4.04 3.12
N VAL A 525 -20.35 -4.98 3.99
CA VAL A 525 -19.67 -5.19 5.28
C VAL A 525 -18.20 -5.52 5.07
N ASP A 526 -17.88 -6.30 4.05
CA ASP A 526 -16.49 -6.65 3.72
C ASP A 526 -15.69 -5.46 3.23
N LEU A 527 -16.30 -4.65 2.36
CA LEU A 527 -15.71 -3.39 1.92
C LEU A 527 -15.44 -2.47 3.11
N MET A 528 -16.38 -2.36 4.05
CA MET A 528 -16.22 -1.53 5.24
C MET A 528 -15.12 -2.04 6.18
N VAL A 529 -15.00 -3.35 6.38
CA VAL A 529 -13.91 -3.95 7.17
C VAL A 529 -12.55 -3.76 6.49
N GLU A 530 -12.50 -3.82 5.16
CA GLU A 530 -11.28 -3.54 4.40
C GLU A 530 -10.88 -2.05 4.49
N MET A 531 -11.84 -1.13 4.40
CA MET A 531 -11.62 0.30 4.61
C MET A 531 -11.15 0.58 6.05
N ASP A 532 -11.76 -0.08 7.05
CA ASP A 532 -11.25 -0.02 8.43
C ASP A 532 -9.80 -0.43 8.44
N ARG A 533 -9.46 -1.65 8.00
CA ARG A 533 -8.10 -2.22 8.08
C ARG A 533 -7.02 -1.22 7.66
N ILE A 534 -7.21 -0.51 6.56
CA ILE A 534 -6.20 0.38 5.98
C ILE A 534 -6.21 1.80 6.59
N LEU A 535 -7.29 2.22 7.27
CA LEU A 535 -7.39 3.52 7.93
C LEU A 535 -6.65 3.52 9.28
N ARG A 536 -5.96 4.61 9.60
CA ARG A 536 -5.29 4.82 10.89
C ARG A 536 -6.30 5.02 12.04
N PRO A 537 -6.01 4.53 13.26
CA PRO A 537 -6.91 4.67 14.39
C PRO A 537 -6.71 6.01 15.13
N LYS A 538 -7.71 6.40 15.93
CA LYS A 538 -7.58 7.43 16.97
C LYS A 538 -6.87 6.90 18.21
N VAL A 539 -6.15 7.77 18.92
CA VAL A 539 -5.50 7.45 20.22
C VAL A 539 -6.30 7.98 21.44
N SER A 540 -7.57 8.37 21.27
CA SER A 540 -8.36 8.92 22.39
C SER A 540 -8.93 7.82 23.30
N CYS A 541 -8.24 7.62 24.43
CA CYS A 541 -8.62 6.89 25.66
C CYS A 541 -9.05 5.43 25.52
N SER A 542 -8.11 4.53 25.87
CA SER A 542 -8.35 3.17 26.44
C SER A 542 -9.53 2.41 25.84
N ASP A 543 -9.19 1.54 24.88
CA ASP A 543 -9.94 0.36 24.40
C ASP A 543 -11.02 0.54 23.31
N VAL A 544 -11.10 1.68 22.61
CA VAL A 544 -11.94 1.77 21.38
C VAL A 544 -11.13 2.21 20.16
N MET A 545 -10.90 1.27 19.23
CA MET A 545 -10.63 1.63 17.82
C MET A 545 -11.94 2.10 17.17
N GLY A 546 -12.12 3.42 17.09
CA GLY A 546 -13.23 4.02 16.37
C GLY A 546 -12.76 4.74 15.11
N VAL A 547 -13.48 4.55 14.01
CA VAL A 547 -13.37 5.34 12.78
C VAL A 547 -14.44 6.42 12.82
N ASP A 548 -14.09 7.67 12.48
CA ASP A 548 -15.13 8.67 12.22
C ASP A 548 -15.61 8.50 10.78
N MET A 549 -16.91 8.24 10.65
CA MET A 549 -17.59 8.27 9.36
C MET A 549 -18.44 9.52 9.30
N VAL A 550 -18.20 10.35 8.29
CA VAL A 550 -19.06 11.47 7.92
C VAL A 550 -19.69 11.10 6.59
N VAL A 551 -21.02 11.03 6.55
CA VAL A 551 -21.74 10.81 5.30
C VAL A 551 -22.38 12.13 4.87
N VAL A 552 -22.16 12.48 3.60
CA VAL A 552 -22.66 13.70 2.98
C VAL A 552 -23.56 13.29 1.82
N ASP A 553 -24.79 13.79 1.81
CA ASP A 553 -25.71 13.59 0.69
C ASP A 553 -25.26 14.42 -0.52
N GLY A 554 -25.22 13.80 -1.70
CA GLY A 554 -24.74 14.40 -2.93
C GLY A 554 -25.76 15.29 -3.63
N MET A 555 -27.05 15.15 -3.31
CA MET A 555 -28.13 15.95 -3.88
C MET A 555 -28.34 17.23 -3.05
N ASN A 556 -28.04 18.39 -3.63
CA ASN A 556 -28.22 19.75 -3.09
C ASN A 556 -27.29 20.16 -1.92
N LEU A 557 -26.05 20.54 -2.25
CA LEU A 557 -25.25 21.44 -1.42
C LEU A 557 -25.66 22.91 -1.65
N ASP A 558 -26.96 23.22 -1.49
CA ASP A 558 -27.45 24.60 -1.33
C ASP A 558 -27.47 24.91 0.19
N PRO A 559 -26.86 26.00 0.69
CA PRO A 559 -26.60 26.19 2.12
C PRO A 559 -27.82 26.29 3.05
N THR A 560 -29.05 26.32 2.51
CA THR A 560 -30.27 26.64 3.26
C THR A 560 -31.15 25.46 3.65
N GLU A 561 -30.92 24.23 3.18
CA GLU A 561 -31.89 23.11 3.33
C GLU A 561 -31.47 21.91 4.21
N MET A 562 -30.42 21.99 5.03
CA MET A 562 -30.03 20.88 5.92
C MET A 562 -30.68 20.94 7.31
N ASN A 563 -32.01 20.87 7.38
CA ASN A 563 -32.72 20.66 8.65
C ASN A 563 -33.93 19.72 8.48
N GLY A 564 -33.69 18.43 8.27
CA GLY A 564 -34.75 17.44 8.20
C GLY A 564 -34.25 16.00 8.16
N ARG A 565 -34.82 15.15 9.02
CA ARG A 565 -34.71 13.68 8.94
C ARG A 565 -35.29 13.22 7.61
N ARG A 566 -34.46 12.78 6.66
CA ARG A 566 -34.88 12.04 5.46
C ARG A 566 -34.25 10.64 5.49
N GLU A 567 -35.04 9.65 5.09
CA GLU A 567 -34.58 8.28 4.88
C GLU A 567 -33.58 8.21 3.72
N TRP A 568 -32.65 7.26 3.82
CA TRP A 568 -31.60 6.99 2.85
C TRP A 568 -32.20 6.47 1.54
N THR A 569 -32.40 7.35 0.58
CA THR A 569 -32.84 6.97 -0.77
C THR A 569 -32.00 7.71 -1.81
N GLY A 570 -30.80 7.24 -2.14
CA GLY A 570 -30.02 7.92 -3.18
C GLY A 570 -28.68 7.29 -3.53
N SER A 571 -28.51 6.98 -4.82
CA SER A 571 -27.31 6.45 -5.50
C SER A 571 -26.08 7.39 -5.49
N GLU A 572 -26.16 8.57 -4.87
CA GLU A 572 -25.12 9.62 -4.87
C GLU A 572 -24.67 10.02 -3.46
N SER A 573 -24.43 9.05 -2.58
CA SER A 573 -23.90 9.32 -1.22
C SER A 573 -22.37 9.40 -1.23
N ILE A 574 -21.80 10.37 -0.50
CA ILE A 574 -20.35 10.47 -0.24
C ILE A 574 -20.06 10.06 1.19
N ILE A 575 -19.15 9.11 1.37
CA ILE A 575 -18.67 8.68 2.68
C ILE A 575 -17.23 9.15 2.87
N LEU A 576 -16.98 9.88 3.95
CA LEU A 576 -15.68 10.36 4.36
C LEU A 576 -15.29 9.65 5.65
N LEU A 577 -14.18 8.91 5.63
CA LEU A 577 -13.63 8.25 6.80
C LEU A 577 -12.35 8.94 7.23
N SER A 578 -12.26 9.33 8.50
CA SER A 578 -11.03 9.91 9.05
C SER A 578 -10.77 9.44 10.47
N SER A 579 -9.50 9.48 10.83
CA SER A 579 -9.00 9.31 12.19
C SER A 579 -9.02 10.60 13.02
N SER A 580 -9.48 11.73 12.48
CA SER A 580 -9.15 13.05 13.05
C SER A 580 -10.33 13.98 13.36
N ILE A 581 -11.57 13.51 13.18
CA ILE A 581 -12.78 14.37 13.21
C ILE A 581 -13.53 14.18 14.52
N SER A 582 -13.74 15.24 15.31
CA SER A 582 -14.78 15.25 16.34
C SER A 582 -15.83 16.25 15.90
N VAL A 583 -16.89 15.77 15.25
CA VAL A 583 -18.03 16.61 14.87
C VAL A 583 -19.27 16.05 15.56
N ARG A 584 -19.91 16.90 16.38
CA ARG A 584 -21.20 16.61 16.98
C ARG A 584 -22.26 16.72 15.89
N GLY A 585 -22.99 15.63 15.66
CA GLY A 585 -24.17 15.62 14.78
C GLY A 585 -23.88 15.14 13.36
N LEU A 586 -23.80 13.81 13.19
CA LEU A 586 -24.17 13.03 12.01
C LEU A 586 -24.04 11.56 12.43
N HIS A 587 -25.01 10.72 12.04
CA HIS A 587 -25.28 9.43 12.67
C HIS A 587 -24.05 8.50 12.74
N ARG A 588 -23.62 8.19 13.96
CA ARG A 588 -22.60 7.18 14.26
C ARG A 588 -23.12 5.78 13.91
N LEU A 589 -22.34 5.00 13.18
CA LEU A 589 -22.21 3.58 13.52
C LEU A 589 -21.61 3.53 14.93
N ASN A 590 -22.47 3.37 15.94
CA ASN A 590 -22.07 3.31 17.34
C ASN A 590 -21.26 2.03 17.59
N VAL A 591 -19.94 2.12 17.55
CA VAL A 591 -19.06 1.18 18.27
C VAL A 591 -18.89 1.75 19.69
N SER A 592 -19.79 1.36 20.59
CA SER A 592 -19.76 1.80 22.00
C SER A 592 -19.00 0.80 22.87
N CYS A 593 -18.15 1.34 23.75
CA CYS A 593 -17.43 0.62 24.79
C CYS A 593 -18.41 -0.01 25.79
N ALA A 594 -18.34 -1.33 25.99
CA ALA A 594 -18.86 -1.97 27.20
C ALA A 594 -17.72 -2.07 28.21
N SER A 595 -17.85 -1.40 29.36
CA SER A 595 -16.91 -1.52 30.46
C SER A 595 -17.03 -2.93 31.07
N GLN A 596 -16.09 -3.83 30.77
CA GLN A 596 -15.87 -4.99 31.64
C GLN A 596 -14.98 -4.55 32.80
N THR A 597 -15.58 -4.10 33.88
CA THR A 597 -14.94 -4.18 35.19
C THR A 597 -14.77 -5.66 35.54
N GLN A 598 -13.61 -6.23 35.26
CA GLN A 598 -13.21 -7.51 35.83
C GLN A 598 -13.03 -7.32 37.33
N SER A 599 -13.97 -7.84 38.13
CA SER A 599 -13.79 -8.04 39.55
C SER A 599 -12.64 -9.03 39.76
N TYR A 600 -11.54 -8.57 40.33
CA TYR A 600 -10.53 -9.46 40.89
C TYR A 600 -11.16 -10.27 42.03
N GLY A 601 -11.39 -11.56 41.78
CA GLY A 601 -11.68 -12.53 42.82
C GLY A 601 -10.41 -12.83 43.60
N SER A 602 -10.21 -12.16 44.74
CA SER A 602 -9.21 -12.55 45.73
C SER A 602 -9.86 -13.47 46.76
N THR A 603 -9.47 -14.74 46.74
CA THR A 603 -9.72 -15.73 47.77
C THR A 603 -8.96 -15.37 49.06
N GLY A 604 -9.66 -15.24 50.20
CA GLY A 604 -9.07 -15.11 51.53
C GLY A 604 -10.15 -14.98 52.63
N PRO A 605 -9.99 -15.59 53.82
CA PRO A 605 -11.11 -16.19 54.56
C PRO A 605 -11.83 -15.30 55.58
N ARG A 606 -13.05 -15.75 55.91
CA ARG A 606 -13.99 -15.24 56.91
C ARG A 606 -13.36 -14.92 58.28
N ARG A 607 -13.77 -13.80 58.88
CA ARG A 607 -14.10 -13.63 60.32
C ARG A 607 -15.00 -12.39 60.51
N GLY A 608 -15.90 -12.47 61.49
CA GLY A 608 -17.03 -11.55 61.76
C GLY A 608 -16.63 -10.09 62.00
N GLY A 609 -17.52 -9.12 62.10
CA GLY A 609 -18.91 -9.11 62.52
C GLY A 609 -19.13 -7.81 63.30
N SER A 610 -20.20 -7.08 62.99
CA SER A 610 -20.84 -6.03 63.81
C SER A 610 -20.22 -4.62 63.93
N SER A 611 -21.11 -3.66 63.65
CA SER A 611 -21.42 -2.39 64.35
C SER A 611 -20.68 -1.06 64.07
N HIS A 612 -21.51 -0.12 63.59
CA HIS A 612 -21.72 1.26 64.06
C HIS A 612 -20.81 2.44 63.62
N VAL A 613 -21.43 3.35 62.83
CA VAL A 613 -21.75 4.77 63.15
C VAL A 613 -20.77 5.90 62.77
N LYS A 614 -21.39 6.96 62.20
CA LYS A 614 -21.09 8.41 62.16
C LYS A 614 -20.22 9.02 61.03
N ALA A 615 -20.88 9.88 60.24
CA ALA A 615 -20.34 11.15 59.71
C ALA A 615 -20.70 12.30 60.69
N PRO A 616 -20.46 13.62 60.45
CA PRO A 616 -19.53 14.40 59.58
C PRO A 616 -18.76 15.45 60.49
N PRO A 617 -18.35 16.71 60.15
CA PRO A 617 -18.41 17.54 58.91
C PRO A 617 -17.20 18.46 58.57
N ARG A 618 -17.46 19.32 57.57
CA ARG A 618 -16.70 20.37 56.84
C ARG A 618 -16.04 21.51 57.66
N SER A 619 -15.01 22.15 57.07
CA SER A 619 -14.75 23.61 56.94
C SER A 619 -13.59 23.79 55.92
N ALA A 620 -13.62 24.58 54.84
CA ALA A 620 -13.86 26.02 54.60
C ALA A 620 -12.70 26.93 55.05
N HIS A 621 -11.92 27.45 54.08
CA HIS A 621 -11.44 28.85 53.94
C HIS A 621 -10.34 28.95 52.84
N GLY A 622 -10.55 29.81 51.83
CA GLY A 622 -9.49 30.33 50.93
C GLY A 622 -8.86 31.63 51.50
N PRO A 623 -8.37 32.60 50.71
CA PRO A 623 -7.96 32.59 49.29
C PRO A 623 -6.68 33.45 49.00
N HIS A 624 -6.36 33.60 47.70
CA HIS A 624 -5.67 34.72 47.01
C HIS A 624 -4.26 35.21 47.39
N LEU A 625 -3.37 35.25 46.40
CA LEU A 625 -2.60 36.46 46.02
C LEU A 625 -2.00 36.33 44.61
N SER A 626 -1.86 37.48 43.98
CA SER A 626 -1.76 37.76 42.55
C SER A 626 -0.46 38.49 42.19
N LEU A 627 -0.12 38.45 40.89
CA LEU A 627 0.68 39.42 40.11
C LEU A 627 2.21 39.47 40.34
N SER A 628 2.99 39.23 39.28
CA SER A 628 3.70 40.29 38.51
C SER A 628 4.80 39.71 37.58
N GLU A 629 4.63 39.89 36.26
CA GLU A 629 5.72 40.18 35.30
C GLU A 629 6.27 41.61 35.57
N PRO A 630 7.39 42.13 34.97
CA PRO A 630 8.01 41.77 33.68
C PRO A 630 9.57 41.84 33.62
N THR A 631 10.11 41.66 32.41
CA THR A 631 11.25 42.35 31.74
C THR A 631 12.40 41.51 31.21
N MET A 632 12.57 41.56 29.88
CA MET A 632 13.84 41.39 29.14
C MET A 632 14.76 42.61 29.37
N PRO A 633 16.06 42.50 29.05
CA PRO A 633 16.52 43.19 27.84
C PRO A 633 17.57 42.44 27.00
N HIS A 634 17.80 43.07 25.85
CA HIS A 634 18.62 42.79 24.67
C HIS A 634 20.10 42.39 24.82
N SER A 635 20.54 41.75 23.71
CA SER A 635 21.81 41.89 22.96
C SER A 635 23.13 41.34 23.53
N GLY A 636 23.69 40.43 22.72
CA GLY A 636 25.07 39.96 22.66
C GLY A 636 25.20 39.04 21.45
#